data_AF-A0A239IM39-F1
#
_entry.id   AF-A0A239IM39-F1
#
_cell.length_a   1.000
_cell.length_b   1.000
_cell.length_c   1.000
_cell.angle_alpha   90.00
_cell.angle_beta   90.00
_cell.angle_gamma   90.00
#
_symmetry.space_group_name_H-M   'P 1'
#
loop_
_entity.id
_entity.type
_entity.pdbx_description
1 polymer ?
#
loop_
_entity_poly.entity_id
_entity_poly.type
_entity_poly.pdbx_seq_one_letter_code
_entity_poly.pdbx_strand_id
1 'polypeptide(L)'
;MQYLMVLAHDPAAWDDPQAAQPADWAAYTLALHEAAILVGGAGLQDSGTATTVRVRDGQRLLTDGPFADGDAETTGLLALMLLQHSRAAAREDGEGRPVPFAEQDRSRWDAAAVAEARALLATTGRSPVGPYQVQAVIAALHAAAPDAAGVDWARIADLYRLLDRLAPSPVVTVNRAVAVGRAEGPEAGLALLAPVLADGRLAGYVPLHAAHADLLERAGDAAGAAAAWRRAAELSGNPAERAVLDRRAAAGPAAAVAVRPPRPR
;
A
#
# COMPACT_ATOMS: atom_id res chain seq x y z
N MET A 1 15.75 -18.30 9.25
CA MET A 1 14.88 -17.24 9.82
C MET A 1 15.79 -16.07 10.18
N GLN A 2 15.43 -14.86 9.76
CA GLN A 2 16.14 -13.63 10.15
C GLN A 2 15.34 -12.97 11.27
N TYR A 3 15.99 -12.73 12.40
CA TYR A 3 15.38 -12.06 13.55
C TYR A 3 15.93 -10.63 13.62
N LEU A 4 15.05 -9.67 13.90
CA LEU A 4 15.44 -8.31 14.26
C LEU A 4 15.42 -8.20 15.78
N MET A 5 16.59 -7.97 16.39
CA MET A 5 16.70 -7.69 17.82
C MET A 5 16.97 -6.19 17.99
N VAL A 6 16.01 -5.47 18.58
CA VAL A 6 16.15 -4.05 18.91
C VAL A 6 16.44 -3.94 20.40
N LEU A 7 17.64 -3.49 20.74
CA LEU A 7 18.02 -3.15 22.11
C LEU A 7 17.86 -1.63 22.26
N ALA A 8 16.84 -1.19 22.99
CA ALA A 8 16.64 0.21 23.34
C ALA A 8 17.13 0.46 24.76
N HIS A 9 17.93 1.49 24.98
CA HIS A 9 18.37 1.95 26.31
C HIS A 9 18.13 3.46 26.42
N ASP A 10 17.89 3.93 27.65
CA ASP A 10 17.85 5.36 27.97
C ASP A 10 19.26 5.96 27.82
N PRO A 11 19.49 6.96 26.95
CA PRO A 11 20.78 7.61 26.78
C PRO A 11 21.30 8.26 28.06
N ALA A 12 20.42 8.65 28.98
CA ALA A 12 20.82 9.21 30.27
C ALA A 12 21.48 8.19 31.21
N ALA A 13 21.34 6.89 30.92
CA ALA A 13 21.93 5.79 31.68
C ALA A 13 23.31 5.34 31.15
N TRP A 14 23.87 6.05 30.17
CA TRP A 14 25.21 5.75 29.64
C TRP A 14 26.26 6.33 30.59
N ASP A 15 26.84 5.49 31.45
CA ASP A 15 28.14 5.80 32.05
C ASP A 15 29.19 5.90 30.94
N ASP A 16 30.03 6.94 31.02
CA ASP A 16 31.13 7.30 30.12
C ASP A 16 31.23 6.48 28.81
N PRO A 17 30.93 7.04 27.62
CA PRO A 17 31.06 6.32 26.35
C PRO A 17 32.48 5.85 26.01
N GLN A 18 33.50 6.26 26.79
CA GLN A 18 34.87 5.74 26.73
C GLN A 18 35.21 4.69 27.80
N ALA A 19 34.29 4.36 28.71
CA ALA A 19 34.46 3.22 29.61
C ALA A 19 34.69 1.98 28.74
N ALA A 20 35.87 1.37 28.92
CA ALA A 20 36.41 0.34 28.06
C ALA A 20 35.35 -0.71 27.72
N GLN A 21 35.00 -0.81 26.42
CA GLN A 21 34.26 -1.97 25.94
C GLN A 21 35.00 -3.22 26.44
N PRO A 22 34.31 -4.17 27.09
CA PRO A 22 34.97 -5.38 27.57
C PRO A 22 35.79 -5.96 26.43
N ALA A 23 37.07 -6.30 26.67
CA ALA A 23 37.97 -6.82 25.65
C ALA A 23 37.37 -8.02 24.88
N ASP A 24 36.42 -8.71 25.50
CA ASP A 24 35.67 -9.84 24.97
C ASP A 24 34.62 -9.48 23.91
N TRP A 25 34.24 -8.21 23.77
CA TRP A 25 33.19 -7.78 22.83
C TRP A 25 33.64 -7.80 21.39
N ALA A 26 34.89 -7.40 21.12
CA ALA A 26 35.50 -7.52 19.80
C ALA A 26 35.62 -9.00 19.38
N ALA A 27 36.01 -9.89 20.29
CA ALA A 27 36.12 -11.33 20.04
C ALA A 27 34.75 -11.97 19.76
N TYR A 28 33.72 -11.58 20.52
CA TYR A 28 32.34 -12.01 20.30
C TYR A 28 31.79 -11.55 18.94
N THR A 29 31.95 -10.27 18.59
CA THR A 29 31.50 -9.72 17.31
C THR A 29 32.23 -10.36 16.12
N LEU A 30 33.52 -10.67 16.26
CA LEU A 30 34.29 -11.37 15.23
C LEU A 30 33.77 -12.81 15.02
N ALA A 31 33.54 -13.55 16.11
CA ALA A 31 33.00 -14.91 16.04
C ALA A 31 31.61 -14.97 15.38
N LEU A 32 30.77 -13.95 15.59
CA LEU A 32 29.46 -13.84 14.93
C LEU A 32 29.55 -13.53 13.44
N HIS A 33 30.54 -12.72 13.01
CA HIS A 33 30.79 -12.46 11.59
C HIS A 33 31.36 -13.70 10.89
N GLU A 34 32.33 -14.40 11.52
CA GLU A 34 32.92 -15.64 10.97
C GLU A 34 31.89 -16.76 10.81
N ALA A 35 30.93 -16.87 11.74
CA ALA A 35 29.82 -17.81 11.64
C ALA A 35 28.73 -17.38 10.63
N ALA A 36 28.91 -16.24 9.94
CA ALA A 36 27.92 -15.61 9.06
C ALA A 36 26.55 -15.35 9.72
N ILE A 37 26.53 -15.23 11.04
CA ILE A 37 25.33 -14.92 11.84
C ILE A 37 25.07 -13.40 11.82
N LEU A 38 26.14 -12.60 11.90
CA LEU A 38 26.07 -11.14 11.84
C LEU A 38 26.44 -10.67 10.43
N VAL A 39 25.43 -10.22 9.67
CA VAL A 39 25.58 -9.74 8.29
C VAL A 39 25.98 -8.26 8.24
N GLY A 40 25.74 -7.53 9.33
CA GLY A 40 26.16 -6.13 9.51
C GLY A 40 25.66 -5.55 10.83
N GLY A 41 26.33 -4.51 11.31
CA GLY A 41 25.95 -3.77 12.51
C GLY A 41 26.56 -2.38 12.48
N ALA A 42 25.73 -1.37 12.21
CA ALA A 42 26.08 0.02 12.44
C ALA A 42 25.44 0.47 13.76
N GLY A 43 26.18 1.20 14.59
CA GLY A 43 25.59 1.82 15.77
C GLY A 43 24.40 2.71 15.37
N LEU A 44 23.30 2.62 16.11
CA LEU A 44 22.22 3.58 15.97
C LEU A 44 22.80 4.97 16.24
N GLN A 45 22.51 5.92 15.35
CA GLN A 45 22.93 7.32 15.51
C GLN A 45 22.16 7.96 16.66
N ASP A 46 22.71 9.04 17.23
CA ASP A 46 22.08 9.78 18.32
C ASP A 46 20.64 10.21 17.94
N SER A 47 19.73 10.22 18.91
CA SER A 47 18.33 10.59 18.72
C SER A 47 18.10 11.98 18.09
N GLY A 48 19.08 12.88 18.16
CA GLY A 48 19.10 14.17 17.47
C GLY A 48 19.25 14.09 15.94
N THR A 49 19.51 12.90 15.39
CA THR A 49 19.60 12.65 13.93
C THR A 49 18.36 11.99 13.36
N ALA A 50 17.36 11.68 14.19
CA ALA A 50 16.13 11.03 13.78
C ALA A 50 15.13 12.02 13.17
N THR A 51 14.54 11.65 12.03
CA THR A 51 13.33 12.30 11.51
C THR A 51 12.24 12.25 12.58
N THR A 52 11.90 13.40 13.16
CA THR A 52 10.93 13.44 14.27
C THR A 52 9.56 13.88 13.74
N VAL A 53 8.56 13.01 13.87
CA VAL A 53 7.15 13.41 13.75
C VAL A 53 6.71 13.90 15.14
N ARG A 54 6.48 15.20 15.30
CA ARG A 54 5.94 15.77 16.55
C ARG A 54 4.49 16.18 16.33
N VAL A 55 3.61 15.88 17.28
CA VAL A 55 2.27 16.49 17.34
C VAL A 55 2.31 17.57 18.41
N ARG A 56 2.14 18.84 18.03
CA ARG A 56 2.08 19.98 18.95
C ARG A 56 0.79 20.76 18.68
N ASP A 57 -0.02 20.98 19.73
CA ASP A 57 -1.28 21.73 19.64
C ASP A 57 -2.24 21.21 18.54
N GLY A 58 -2.25 19.89 18.32
CA GLY A 58 -3.04 19.23 17.28
C GLY A 58 -2.45 19.32 15.87
N GLN A 59 -1.31 19.99 15.68
CA GLN A 59 -0.61 20.08 14.41
C GLN A 59 0.56 19.09 14.35
N ARG A 60 0.60 18.29 13.29
CA ARG A 60 1.72 17.41 12.96
C ARG A 60 2.84 18.25 12.36
N LEU A 61 3.95 18.35 13.06
CA LEU A 61 5.18 18.99 12.62
C LEU A 61 6.21 17.92 12.29
N LEU A 62 6.63 17.87 11.03
CA LEU A 62 7.81 17.12 10.59
C LEU A 62 9.00 18.09 10.66
N THR A 63 10.01 17.78 11.47
CA THR A 63 11.27 18.55 11.50
C THR A 63 12.40 17.58 11.25
N ASP A 64 13.35 17.93 10.37
CA ASP A 64 14.48 17.06 10.09
C ASP A 64 15.82 17.80 9.93
N GLY A 65 16.89 17.07 10.29
CA GLY A 65 18.28 17.42 10.09
C GLY A 65 18.72 17.30 8.62
N PRO A 66 20.04 17.29 8.31
CA PRO A 66 20.60 17.75 7.02
C PRO A 66 20.39 16.85 5.77
N PHE A 67 19.42 15.93 5.75
CA PHE A 67 19.17 15.03 4.61
C PHE A 67 17.82 15.33 3.93
N ALA A 68 17.84 16.18 2.89
CA ALA A 68 16.65 16.66 2.19
C ALA A 68 15.87 15.61 1.37
N ASP A 69 16.46 14.45 1.06
CA ASP A 69 15.82 13.42 0.22
C ASP A 69 14.89 12.47 1.02
N GLY A 70 15.08 12.35 2.34
CA GLY A 70 14.21 11.55 3.22
C GLY A 70 12.83 12.18 3.46
N ASP A 71 12.72 13.49 3.27
CA ASP A 71 11.51 14.27 3.53
C ASP A 71 10.38 13.92 2.55
N ALA A 72 10.64 13.92 1.23
CA ALA A 72 9.59 13.72 0.23
C ALA A 72 8.97 12.33 0.26
N GLU A 73 9.78 11.30 0.47
CA GLU A 73 9.29 9.92 0.51
C GLU A 73 8.58 9.59 1.83
N THR A 74 9.11 10.08 2.96
CA THR A 74 8.44 9.99 4.27
C THR A 74 7.13 10.79 4.27
N THR A 75 7.12 11.97 3.66
CA THR A 75 5.92 12.78 3.44
C THR A 75 4.91 12.04 2.55
N GLY A 76 5.38 11.36 1.50
CA GLY A 76 4.55 10.47 0.68
C GLY A 76 3.92 9.34 1.49
N LEU A 77 4.70 8.67 2.35
CA LEU A 77 4.19 7.63 3.24
C LEU A 77 3.17 8.17 4.25
N LEU A 78 3.43 9.32 4.86
CA LEU A 78 2.48 9.98 5.77
C LEU A 78 1.16 10.32 5.05
N ALA A 79 1.24 10.89 3.85
CA ALA A 79 0.07 11.18 3.04
C ALA A 79 -0.71 9.90 2.70
N LEU A 80 -0.03 8.80 2.34
CA LEU A 80 -0.66 7.50 2.12
C LEU A 80 -1.38 6.99 3.37
N MET A 81 -0.75 7.07 4.55
CA MET A 81 -1.34 6.65 5.81
C MET A 81 -2.59 7.48 6.15
N LEU A 82 -2.54 8.80 5.96
CA LEU A 82 -3.68 9.69 6.15
C LEU A 82 -4.85 9.33 5.22
N LEU A 83 -4.57 9.07 3.94
CA LEU A 83 -5.58 8.67 2.95
C LEU A 83 -6.20 7.30 3.25
N GLN A 84 -5.41 6.36 3.79
CA GLN A 84 -5.93 5.09 4.25
C GLN A 84 -6.81 5.28 5.49
N HIS A 85 -6.34 6.07 6.46
CA HIS A 85 -7.02 6.32 7.72
C HIS A 85 -8.31 7.12 7.55
N SER A 86 -8.39 8.04 6.59
CA SER A 86 -9.56 8.89 6.37
C SER A 86 -10.86 8.09 6.14
N ARG A 87 -10.72 6.84 5.70
CA ARG A 87 -11.83 5.93 5.43
C ARG A 87 -12.22 5.06 6.62
N ALA A 88 -11.55 5.16 7.77
CA ALA A 88 -11.72 4.24 8.90
C ALA A 88 -13.20 4.09 9.32
N ALA A 89 -13.91 5.21 9.42
CA ALA A 89 -15.32 5.24 9.78
C ALA A 89 -16.27 4.67 8.71
N ALA A 90 -15.78 4.33 7.50
CA ALA A 90 -16.59 3.81 6.40
C ALA A 90 -16.23 2.36 6.01
N ARG A 91 -15.27 1.73 6.70
CA ARG A 91 -14.81 0.36 6.39
C ARG A 91 -15.78 -0.72 6.84
N GLU A 92 -16.66 -0.41 7.78
CA GLU A 92 -17.62 -1.33 8.37
C GLU A 92 -19.03 -0.74 8.37
N ASP A 93 -20.03 -1.60 8.23
CA ASP A 93 -21.44 -1.23 8.40
C ASP A 93 -21.87 -1.25 9.88
N GLY A 94 -23.16 -0.99 10.15
CA GLY A 94 -23.71 -0.95 11.51
C GLY A 94 -23.61 -2.28 12.26
N GLU A 95 -23.38 -3.38 11.53
CA GLU A 95 -23.21 -4.73 12.06
C GLU A 95 -21.72 -5.16 12.14
N GLY A 96 -20.79 -4.23 11.88
CA GLY A 96 -19.35 -4.50 11.91
C GLY A 96 -18.83 -5.32 10.72
N ARG A 97 -19.61 -5.42 9.63
CA ARG A 97 -19.22 -6.19 8.44
C ARG A 97 -18.37 -5.33 7.51
N PRO A 98 -17.31 -5.87 6.89
CA PRO A 98 -16.49 -5.13 5.93
C PRO A 98 -17.32 -4.63 4.75
N VAL A 99 -17.17 -3.33 4.44
CA VAL A 99 -17.79 -2.69 3.28
C VAL A 99 -16.74 -2.56 2.16
N PRO A 100 -17.00 -3.14 0.97
CA PRO A 100 -16.08 -3.05 -0.17
C PRO A 100 -15.73 -1.61 -0.51
N PHE A 101 -14.47 -1.35 -0.91
CA PHE A 101 -13.94 0.00 -1.14
C PHE A 101 -14.86 0.90 -1.99
N ALA A 102 -15.43 0.33 -3.05
CA ALA A 102 -16.30 1.03 -4.00
C ALA A 102 -17.71 1.33 -3.46
N GLU A 103 -18.14 0.60 -2.43
CA GLU A 103 -19.47 0.69 -1.80
C GLU A 103 -19.45 1.54 -0.53
N GLN A 104 -18.27 1.98 -0.07
CA GLN A 104 -18.14 2.82 1.11
C GLN A 104 -18.75 4.20 0.90
N ASP A 105 -19.55 4.62 1.87
CA ASP A 105 -20.11 5.97 1.92
C ASP A 105 -18.99 7.01 2.11
N ARG A 106 -18.73 7.79 1.06
CA ARG A 106 -17.68 8.80 1.03
C ARG A 106 -17.98 10.02 1.88
N SER A 107 -19.25 10.25 2.22
CA SER A 107 -19.62 11.34 3.14
C SER A 107 -19.11 11.08 4.56
N ARG A 108 -18.81 9.82 4.90
CA ARG A 108 -18.23 9.40 6.18
C ARG A 108 -16.69 9.45 6.18
N TRP A 109 -16.05 9.85 5.09
CA TRP A 109 -14.59 9.95 5.03
C TRP A 109 -14.13 11.25 5.70
N ASP A 110 -13.02 11.18 6.42
CA ASP A 110 -12.40 12.35 7.05
C ASP A 110 -11.84 13.30 5.98
N ALA A 111 -12.63 14.32 5.66
CA ALA A 111 -12.26 15.34 4.68
C ALA A 111 -11.03 16.15 5.10
N ALA A 112 -10.78 16.32 6.40
CA ALA A 112 -9.61 17.04 6.91
C ALA A 112 -8.33 16.21 6.68
N ALA A 113 -8.36 14.90 6.98
CA ALA A 113 -7.25 14.00 6.69
C ALA A 113 -6.94 13.91 5.19
N VAL A 114 -7.97 13.88 4.33
CA VAL A 114 -7.79 13.91 2.86
C VAL A 114 -7.16 15.25 2.42
N ALA A 115 -7.61 16.38 2.96
CA ALA A 115 -7.06 17.69 2.64
C ALA A 115 -5.60 17.83 3.09
N GLU A 116 -5.28 17.37 4.30
CA GLU A 116 -3.91 17.34 4.85
C GLU A 116 -2.98 16.50 3.96
N ALA A 117 -3.39 15.29 3.60
CA ALA A 117 -2.61 14.42 2.71
C ALA A 117 -2.32 15.07 1.35
N ARG A 118 -3.31 15.77 0.77
CA ARG A 118 -3.14 16.48 -0.50
C ARG A 118 -2.20 17.68 -0.37
N ALA A 119 -2.25 18.41 0.74
CA ALA A 119 -1.33 19.51 1.02
C ALA A 119 0.10 19.01 1.16
N LEU A 120 0.31 17.89 1.87
CA LEU A 120 1.60 17.21 1.98
C LEU A 120 2.14 16.77 0.61
N LEU A 121 1.31 16.15 -0.23
CA LEU A 121 1.75 15.75 -1.58
C LEU A 121 2.13 16.93 -2.49
N ALA A 122 1.57 18.12 -2.24
CA ALA A 122 1.93 19.31 -3.00
C ALA A 122 3.35 19.83 -2.68
N THR A 123 3.93 19.47 -1.54
CA THR A 123 5.28 19.91 -1.14
C THR A 123 6.38 19.03 -1.74
N THR A 124 6.07 17.80 -2.17
CA THR A 124 7.10 16.82 -2.60
C THR A 124 7.59 17.02 -4.04
N GLY A 125 6.97 17.92 -4.82
CA GLY A 125 7.23 18.07 -6.27
C GLY A 125 8.63 18.55 -6.68
N ARG A 126 9.52 18.86 -5.73
CA ARG A 126 10.91 19.27 -5.99
C ARG A 126 11.94 18.15 -5.77
N SER A 127 11.51 17.02 -5.22
CA SER A 127 12.38 15.88 -4.92
C SER A 127 12.18 14.75 -5.92
N PRO A 128 13.12 13.80 -6.03
CA PRO A 128 12.92 12.58 -6.81
C PRO A 128 11.65 11.84 -6.38
N VAL A 129 10.90 11.33 -7.35
CA VAL A 129 9.65 10.60 -7.11
C VAL A 129 9.97 9.19 -6.62
N GLY A 130 9.48 8.84 -5.43
CA GLY A 130 9.58 7.51 -4.84
C GLY A 130 8.24 6.74 -4.79
N PRO A 131 8.28 5.44 -4.43
CA PRO A 131 7.12 4.55 -4.49
C PRO A 131 5.95 4.98 -3.59
N TYR A 132 6.19 5.47 -2.37
CA TYR A 132 5.13 5.91 -1.46
C TYR A 132 4.48 7.21 -1.93
N GLN A 133 5.22 8.13 -2.55
CA GLN A 133 4.62 9.29 -3.21
C GLN A 133 3.64 8.86 -4.30
N VAL A 134 4.02 7.90 -5.15
CA VAL A 134 3.15 7.40 -6.23
C VAL A 134 1.91 6.70 -5.66
N GLN A 135 2.08 5.83 -4.65
CA GLN A 135 0.96 5.16 -3.99
C GLN A 135 0.01 6.15 -3.31
N ALA A 136 0.53 7.20 -2.67
CA ALA A 136 -0.26 8.25 -2.07
C ALA A 136 -1.05 9.04 -3.13
N VAL A 137 -0.46 9.36 -4.27
CA VAL A 137 -1.18 10.02 -5.37
C VAL A 137 -2.29 9.12 -5.93
N ILE A 138 -2.06 7.80 -6.07
CA ILE A 138 -3.12 6.85 -6.45
C ILE A 138 -4.26 6.88 -5.44
N ALA A 139 -3.96 6.79 -4.14
CA ALA A 139 -4.97 6.86 -3.08
C ALA A 139 -5.72 8.22 -3.08
N ALA A 140 -5.02 9.32 -3.36
CA ALA A 140 -5.61 10.65 -3.43
C ALA A 140 -6.57 10.79 -4.63
N LEU A 141 -6.29 10.16 -5.77
CA LEU A 141 -7.20 10.12 -6.91
C LEU A 141 -8.49 9.38 -6.59
N HIS A 142 -8.40 8.27 -5.84
CA HIS A 142 -9.61 7.59 -5.34
C HIS A 142 -10.41 8.48 -4.38
N ALA A 143 -9.74 9.21 -3.48
CA ALA A 143 -10.40 10.07 -2.50
C ALA A 143 -10.95 11.38 -3.07
N ALA A 144 -10.41 11.87 -4.17
CA ALA A 144 -10.89 13.08 -4.83
C ALA A 144 -12.15 12.82 -5.69
N ALA A 145 -12.42 11.57 -6.07
CA ALA A 145 -13.58 11.23 -6.87
C ALA A 145 -14.88 11.33 -6.03
N PRO A 146 -15.99 11.85 -6.59
CA PRO A 146 -17.27 11.93 -5.86
C PRO A 146 -17.87 10.54 -5.61
N ASP A 147 -17.68 9.60 -6.54
CA ASP A 147 -18.14 8.21 -6.45
C ASP A 147 -17.18 7.25 -7.18
N ALA A 148 -17.46 5.95 -7.16
CA ALA A 148 -16.61 4.94 -7.79
C ALA A 148 -16.51 5.09 -9.32
N ALA A 149 -17.53 5.67 -9.96
CA ALA A 149 -17.57 5.89 -11.40
C ALA A 149 -16.74 7.12 -11.82
N GLY A 150 -16.58 8.11 -10.92
CA GLY A 150 -15.79 9.33 -11.15
C GLY A 150 -14.28 9.16 -10.95
N VAL A 151 -13.78 7.96 -10.68
CA VAL A 151 -12.34 7.70 -10.51
C VAL A 151 -11.61 7.78 -11.86
N ASP A 152 -10.53 8.55 -11.92
CA ASP A 152 -9.67 8.68 -13.10
C ASP A 152 -8.76 7.46 -13.25
N TRP A 153 -9.32 6.37 -13.78
CA TRP A 153 -8.60 5.11 -13.97
C TRP A 153 -7.45 5.21 -14.96
N ALA A 154 -7.55 6.06 -15.98
CA ALA A 154 -6.47 6.27 -16.95
C ALA A 154 -5.22 6.82 -16.25
N ARG A 155 -5.39 7.84 -15.40
CA ARG A 155 -4.29 8.38 -14.60
C ARG A 155 -3.75 7.39 -13.58
N ILE A 156 -4.62 6.59 -12.95
CA ILE A 156 -4.19 5.54 -12.02
C ILE A 156 -3.37 4.45 -12.75
N ALA A 157 -3.76 4.07 -13.97
CA ALA A 157 -2.99 3.12 -14.79
C ALA A 157 -1.60 3.65 -15.14
N ASP A 158 -1.47 4.95 -15.47
CA ASP A 158 -0.19 5.61 -15.70
C ASP A 158 0.70 5.61 -14.44
N LEU A 159 0.12 5.89 -13.28
CA LEU A 159 0.82 5.87 -11.99
C LEU A 159 1.28 4.46 -11.62
N TYR A 160 0.46 3.43 -11.85
CA TYR A 160 0.91 2.06 -11.67
C TYR A 160 2.02 1.67 -12.65
N ARG A 161 1.98 2.15 -13.90
CA ARG A 161 3.10 1.95 -14.85
C ARG A 161 4.39 2.61 -14.35
N LEU A 162 4.31 3.76 -13.69
CA LEU A 162 5.45 4.39 -13.04
C LEU A 162 5.92 3.59 -11.81
N LEU A 163 4.99 3.19 -10.94
CA LEU A 163 5.30 2.41 -9.73
C LEU A 163 5.99 1.09 -10.07
N ASP A 164 5.55 0.41 -11.12
CA ASP A 164 6.13 -0.85 -11.59
C ASP A 164 7.58 -0.69 -12.08
N ARG A 165 7.98 0.52 -12.53
CA ARG A 165 9.39 0.84 -12.83
C ARG A 165 10.21 1.20 -11.59
N LEU A 166 9.60 1.89 -10.64
CA LEU A 166 10.27 2.34 -9.41
C LEU A 166 10.47 1.21 -8.40
N ALA A 167 9.48 0.31 -8.27
CA ALA A 167 9.47 -0.79 -7.33
C ALA A 167 8.81 -2.04 -7.98
N PRO A 168 9.52 -2.73 -8.90
CA PRO A 168 8.97 -3.88 -9.61
C PRO A 168 8.54 -4.99 -8.65
N SER A 169 7.29 -5.42 -8.76
CA SER A 169 6.75 -6.51 -7.92
C SER A 169 5.51 -7.12 -8.57
N PRO A 170 5.32 -8.46 -8.51
CA PRO A 170 4.09 -9.10 -8.97
C PRO A 170 2.82 -8.52 -8.34
N VAL A 171 2.90 -8.05 -7.09
CA VAL A 171 1.76 -7.40 -6.41
C VAL A 171 1.42 -6.06 -7.08
N VAL A 172 2.43 -5.28 -7.47
CA VAL A 172 2.23 -4.03 -8.23
C VAL A 172 1.64 -4.35 -9.60
N THR A 173 2.10 -5.41 -10.26
CA THR A 173 1.55 -5.86 -11.54
C THR A 173 0.07 -6.26 -11.44
N VAL A 174 -0.35 -6.94 -10.36
CA VAL A 174 -1.77 -7.25 -10.10
C VAL A 174 -2.60 -5.97 -10.01
N ASN A 175 -2.16 -5.00 -9.21
CA ASN A 175 -2.88 -3.73 -9.07
C ASN A 175 -2.92 -2.93 -10.38
N ARG A 176 -1.81 -2.97 -11.15
CA ARG A 176 -1.74 -2.37 -12.48
C ARG A 176 -2.74 -3.01 -13.45
N ALA A 177 -2.86 -4.34 -13.44
CA ALA A 177 -3.81 -5.06 -14.29
C ALA A 177 -5.26 -4.63 -14.03
N VAL A 178 -5.64 -4.43 -12.76
CA VAL A 178 -6.95 -3.87 -12.41
C VAL A 178 -7.11 -2.46 -12.96
N ALA A 179 -6.14 -1.57 -12.75
CA ALA A 179 -6.21 -0.20 -13.23
C ALA A 179 -6.33 -0.09 -14.75
N VAL A 180 -5.52 -0.86 -15.48
CA VAL A 180 -5.59 -0.95 -16.95
C VAL A 180 -6.92 -1.56 -17.39
N GLY A 181 -7.39 -2.60 -16.71
CA GLY A 181 -8.70 -3.21 -16.98
C GLY A 181 -9.86 -2.22 -16.86
N ARG A 182 -9.77 -1.28 -15.91
CA ARG A 182 -10.76 -0.21 -15.71
C ARG A 182 -10.63 0.93 -16.70
N ALA A 183 -9.42 1.23 -17.17
CA ALA A 183 -9.14 2.36 -18.06
C ALA A 183 -9.30 2.01 -19.55
N GLU A 184 -8.79 0.85 -19.95
CA GLU A 184 -8.62 0.44 -21.34
C GLU A 184 -9.53 -0.75 -21.73
N GLY A 185 -10.15 -1.41 -20.75
CA GLY A 185 -11.05 -2.54 -20.94
C GLY A 185 -10.56 -3.83 -20.28
N PRO A 186 -11.47 -4.72 -19.85
CA PRO A 186 -11.13 -5.87 -19.02
C PRO A 186 -10.12 -6.83 -19.68
N GLU A 187 -10.15 -6.97 -21.00
CA GLU A 187 -9.23 -7.81 -21.77
C GLU A 187 -7.77 -7.33 -21.64
N ALA A 188 -7.55 -6.01 -21.63
CA ALA A 188 -6.22 -5.44 -21.43
C ALA A 188 -5.69 -5.73 -20.02
N GLY A 189 -6.58 -5.69 -19.01
CA GLY A 189 -6.25 -6.10 -17.65
C GLY A 189 -5.91 -7.59 -17.56
N LEU A 190 -6.72 -8.45 -18.16
CA LEU A 190 -6.50 -9.90 -18.19
C LEU A 190 -5.18 -10.27 -18.86
N ALA A 191 -4.83 -9.60 -19.97
CA ALA A 191 -3.56 -9.80 -20.67
C ALA A 191 -2.35 -9.49 -19.78
N LEU A 192 -2.43 -8.45 -18.94
CA LEU A 192 -1.38 -8.12 -17.97
C LEU A 192 -1.33 -9.10 -16.79
N LEU A 193 -2.48 -9.66 -16.40
CA LEU A 193 -2.57 -10.57 -15.26
C LEU A 193 -2.14 -12.00 -15.62
N ALA A 194 -2.29 -12.41 -16.88
CA ALA A 194 -2.00 -13.78 -17.34
C ALA A 194 -0.57 -14.26 -17.02
N PRO A 195 0.51 -13.48 -17.24
CA PRO A 195 1.85 -13.90 -16.85
C PRO A 195 2.01 -14.09 -15.33
N VAL A 196 1.33 -13.25 -14.52
CA VAL A 196 1.39 -13.33 -13.06
C VAL A 196 0.67 -14.58 -12.53
N LEU A 197 -0.45 -14.94 -13.16
CA LEU A 197 -1.18 -16.19 -12.87
C LEU A 197 -0.33 -17.42 -13.21
N ALA A 198 0.35 -17.41 -14.37
CA ALA A 198 1.17 -18.52 -14.83
C ALA A 198 2.46 -18.73 -14.01
N ASP A 199 3.02 -17.65 -13.46
CA ASP A 199 4.24 -17.67 -12.63
C ASP A 199 4.04 -18.47 -11.32
N GLY A 200 2.84 -18.39 -10.72
CA GLY A 200 2.50 -19.18 -9.53
C GLY A 200 3.07 -18.66 -8.21
N ARG A 201 4.02 -17.71 -8.21
CA ARG A 201 4.53 -17.04 -6.99
C ARG A 201 3.44 -16.44 -6.10
N LEU A 202 2.33 -15.99 -6.70
CA LEU A 202 1.18 -15.41 -6.00
C LEU A 202 -0.02 -16.38 -5.93
N ALA A 203 0.17 -17.69 -6.11
CA ALA A 203 -0.94 -18.65 -6.15
C ALA A 203 -1.79 -18.68 -4.86
N GLY A 204 -1.20 -18.36 -3.70
CA GLY A 204 -1.90 -18.22 -2.42
C GLY A 204 -2.39 -16.80 -2.10
N TYR A 205 -2.18 -15.84 -3.00
CA TYR A 205 -2.48 -14.43 -2.75
C TYR A 205 -3.94 -14.13 -3.13
N VAL A 206 -4.81 -13.97 -2.13
CA VAL A 206 -6.25 -13.70 -2.31
C VAL A 206 -6.53 -12.56 -3.30
N PRO A 207 -5.84 -11.39 -3.24
CA PRO A 207 -6.12 -10.28 -4.16
C PRO A 207 -5.83 -10.57 -5.64
N LEU A 208 -4.91 -11.50 -5.96
CA LEU A 208 -4.69 -11.93 -7.35
C LEU A 208 -5.96 -12.58 -7.91
N HIS A 209 -6.54 -13.52 -7.17
CA HIS A 209 -7.73 -14.25 -7.61
C HIS A 209 -8.97 -13.35 -7.63
N ALA A 210 -9.09 -12.43 -6.66
CA ALA A 210 -10.14 -11.42 -6.66
C ALA A 210 -10.04 -10.46 -7.87
N ALA A 211 -8.83 -10.00 -8.22
CA ALA A 211 -8.60 -9.16 -9.39
C ALA A 211 -8.94 -9.92 -10.69
N HIS A 212 -8.52 -11.18 -10.80
CA HIS A 212 -8.85 -12.02 -11.94
C HIS A 212 -10.36 -12.19 -12.10
N ALA A 213 -11.07 -12.45 -10.99
CA ALA A 213 -12.50 -12.60 -10.99
C ALA A 213 -13.25 -11.33 -11.42
N ASP A 214 -12.92 -10.14 -10.87
CA ASP A 214 -13.54 -8.85 -11.28
C ASP A 214 -13.30 -8.57 -12.77
N LEU A 215 -12.12 -8.88 -13.31
CA LEU A 215 -11.81 -8.68 -14.72
C LEU A 215 -12.58 -9.64 -15.64
N LEU A 216 -12.67 -10.92 -15.28
CA LEU A 216 -13.47 -11.91 -16.03
C LEU A 216 -14.97 -11.55 -16.03
N GLU A 217 -15.48 -11.12 -14.87
CA GLU A 217 -16.87 -10.70 -14.72
C GLU A 217 -17.19 -9.53 -15.67
N ARG A 218 -16.28 -8.56 -15.75
CA ARG A 218 -16.38 -7.40 -16.66
C ARG A 218 -16.25 -7.77 -18.13
N ALA A 219 -15.45 -8.79 -18.45
CA ALA A 219 -15.33 -9.35 -19.80
C ALA A 219 -16.55 -10.21 -20.19
N GLY A 220 -17.49 -10.46 -19.25
CA GLY A 220 -18.67 -11.29 -19.48
C GLY A 220 -18.44 -12.79 -19.29
N ASP A 221 -17.26 -13.22 -18.84
CA ASP A 221 -17.00 -14.62 -18.49
C ASP A 221 -17.47 -14.92 -17.06
N ALA A 222 -18.78 -15.10 -16.91
CA ALA A 222 -19.41 -15.40 -15.63
C ALA A 222 -18.90 -16.71 -14.99
N ALA A 223 -18.62 -17.73 -15.81
CA ALA A 223 -18.19 -19.04 -15.32
C ALA A 223 -16.76 -18.98 -14.77
N GLY A 224 -15.86 -18.33 -15.51
CA GLY A 224 -14.49 -18.07 -15.08
C GLY A 224 -14.45 -17.18 -13.84
N ALA A 225 -15.23 -16.10 -13.82
CA ALA A 225 -15.32 -15.20 -12.67
C ALA A 225 -15.76 -15.93 -11.40
N ALA A 226 -16.82 -16.75 -11.47
CA ALA A 226 -17.29 -17.52 -10.33
C ALA A 226 -16.24 -18.52 -9.82
N ALA A 227 -15.46 -19.14 -10.71
CA ALA A 227 -14.36 -20.03 -10.32
C ALA A 227 -13.22 -19.27 -9.62
N ALA A 228 -12.83 -18.10 -10.14
CA ALA A 228 -11.81 -17.26 -9.53
C ALA A 228 -12.25 -16.68 -8.17
N TRP A 229 -13.52 -16.29 -8.02
CA TRP A 229 -14.08 -15.85 -6.74
C TRP A 229 -14.06 -16.97 -5.70
N ARG A 230 -14.48 -18.20 -6.06
CA ARG A 230 -14.36 -19.37 -5.16
C ARG A 230 -12.91 -19.60 -4.74
N ARG A 231 -11.97 -19.51 -5.68
CA ARG A 231 -10.55 -19.67 -5.37
C ARG A 231 -10.05 -18.62 -4.38
N ALA A 232 -10.47 -17.36 -4.53
CA ALA A 232 -10.16 -16.31 -3.57
C ALA A 232 -10.74 -16.63 -2.18
N ALA A 233 -11.99 -17.12 -2.12
CA ALA A 233 -12.67 -17.46 -0.88
C ALA A 233 -11.98 -18.62 -0.12
N GLU A 234 -11.59 -19.68 -0.83
CA GLU A 234 -10.83 -20.81 -0.29
C GLU A 234 -9.52 -20.38 0.40
N LEU A 235 -8.84 -19.38 -0.18
CA LEU A 235 -7.55 -18.88 0.29
C LEU A 235 -7.68 -17.84 1.42
N SER A 236 -8.84 -17.23 1.60
CA SER A 236 -9.04 -16.23 2.63
C SER A 236 -9.11 -16.87 4.02
N GLY A 237 -8.23 -16.43 4.93
CA GLY A 237 -8.25 -16.80 6.34
C GLY A 237 -9.23 -15.96 7.19
N ASN A 238 -9.86 -14.94 6.61
CA ASN A 238 -10.80 -14.06 7.31
C ASN A 238 -12.25 -14.48 7.00
N PRO A 239 -13.04 -14.92 7.99
CA PRO A 239 -14.41 -15.37 7.76
C PRO A 239 -15.31 -14.31 7.11
N ALA A 240 -15.13 -13.03 7.44
CA ALA A 240 -15.94 -11.95 6.89
C ALA A 240 -15.58 -11.66 5.43
N GLU A 241 -14.29 -11.69 5.09
CA GLU A 241 -13.82 -11.56 3.70
C GLU A 241 -14.27 -12.76 2.86
N ARG A 242 -14.11 -13.98 3.38
CA ARG A 242 -14.59 -15.21 2.74
C ARG A 242 -16.07 -15.14 2.40
N ALA A 243 -16.92 -14.70 3.34
CA ALA A 243 -18.35 -14.54 3.10
C ALA A 243 -18.69 -13.50 2.01
N VAL A 244 -17.87 -12.45 1.84
CA VAL A 244 -18.02 -11.51 0.71
C VAL A 244 -17.65 -12.18 -0.61
N LEU A 245 -16.52 -12.91 -0.64
CA LEU A 245 -16.03 -13.60 -1.84
C LEU A 245 -16.98 -14.73 -2.28
N ASP A 246 -17.53 -15.50 -1.34
CA ASP A 246 -18.52 -16.55 -1.62
C ASP A 246 -19.82 -15.95 -2.19
N ARG A 247 -20.28 -14.82 -1.64
CA ARG A 247 -21.44 -14.10 -2.20
C ARG A 247 -21.18 -13.63 -3.63
N ARG A 248 -19.97 -13.13 -3.92
CA ARG A 248 -19.55 -12.75 -5.28
C ARG A 248 -19.46 -13.95 -6.22
N ALA A 249 -19.01 -15.11 -5.73
CA ALA A 249 -18.99 -16.35 -6.51
C ALA A 249 -20.39 -16.87 -6.86
N ALA A 250 -21.37 -16.63 -5.99
CA ALA A 250 -22.76 -17.03 -6.18
C ALA A 250 -23.59 -16.01 -6.97
N ALA A 251 -23.24 -14.73 -6.87
CA ALA A 251 -23.84 -13.68 -7.68
C ALA A 251 -23.34 -13.81 -9.13
N GLY A 252 -24.27 -13.94 -10.08
CA GLY A 252 -23.95 -13.80 -11.51
C GLY A 252 -23.41 -12.39 -11.82
N PRO A 253 -22.99 -12.11 -13.07
CA PRO A 253 -22.25 -10.91 -13.42
C PRO A 253 -22.97 -9.64 -12.94
N ALA A 254 -22.31 -8.85 -12.09
CA ALA A 254 -22.78 -7.55 -11.68
C ALA A 254 -22.83 -6.63 -12.90
N ALA A 255 -23.94 -5.90 -13.04
CA ALA A 255 -24.11 -4.93 -14.10
C ALA A 255 -22.89 -4.00 -14.16
N ALA A 256 -22.22 -3.97 -15.32
CA ALA A 256 -21.04 -3.15 -15.54
C ALA A 256 -21.36 -1.68 -15.19
N VAL A 257 -20.73 -1.15 -14.16
CA VAL A 257 -20.72 0.31 -13.92
C VAL A 257 -20.00 0.91 -15.12
N ALA A 258 -20.78 1.56 -16.01
CA ALA A 258 -20.29 2.15 -17.24
C ALA A 258 -19.15 3.13 -16.95
N VAL A 259 -17.95 2.82 -17.43
CA VAL A 259 -16.81 3.73 -17.42
C VAL A 259 -17.12 4.83 -18.41
N ARG A 260 -17.32 6.05 -17.90
CA ARG A 260 -17.58 7.22 -18.74
C ARG A 260 -16.29 7.58 -19.48
N PRO A 261 -16.31 7.76 -20.82
CA PRO A 261 -15.11 8.10 -21.56
C PRO A 261 -14.53 9.46 -21.08
N PRO A 262 -13.20 9.64 -21.11
CA PRO A 262 -12.58 10.89 -20.70
C PRO A 262 -13.08 12.05 -21.56
N ARG A 263 -13.34 13.21 -20.92
CA ARG A 263 -13.74 14.41 -21.65
C ARG A 263 -12.60 14.87 -22.58
N PRO A 264 -12.87 15.21 -23.85
CA PRO A 264 -11.86 15.81 -24.70
C PRO A 264 -11.43 17.17 -24.12
N ARG A 265 -10.14 17.49 -24.30
CA ARG A 265 -9.50 18.75 -23.87
C ARG A 265 -10.07 19.96 -24.59
#